data_AF-A0A0S3QZS7-F1
#
_entry.id   AF-A0A0S3QZS7-F1
#
_cell.length_a   1.000
_cell.length_b   1.000
_cell.length_c   1.000
_cell.angle_alpha   90.00
_cell.angle_beta   90.00
_cell.angle_gamma   90.00
#
_symmetry.space_group_name_H-M   'P 1'
#
loop_
_entity.id
_entity.type
_entity.pdbx_description
1 polymer ?
#
loop_
_entity_poly.entity_id
_entity_poly.type
_entity_poly.pdbx_seq_one_letter_code
_entity_poly.pdbx_strand_id
1 'polypeptide(L)'
;MDENIPIILCKLERIFPPAFFDSMEHIPIHLAYEAWLGGPVQYRWMYPFERFMGESKRSVKNKARVEGSICAAYLHRETTYFCSHYFKNFMLSPTHVRNEMQWQVEPREGALSVFRQSGRHAGKEFTHWLTDAEFNSAHVHVLINCSEVKPYLEYVIIHL
;
A
#
# COMPACT_ATOMS: atom_id res chain seq x y z
N MET A 1 -35.45 14.59 6.17
CA MET A 1 -34.55 13.45 6.46
C MET A 1 -33.75 13.74 7.72
N ASP A 2 -33.23 14.96 7.85
CA ASP A 2 -32.40 15.43 8.97
C ASP A 2 -33.08 15.40 10.35
N GLU A 3 -34.39 15.64 10.43
CA GLU A 3 -35.15 15.59 11.70
C GLU A 3 -35.24 14.17 12.30
N ASN A 4 -35.17 13.13 11.46
CA ASN A 4 -35.27 11.74 11.91
C ASN A 4 -33.93 11.15 12.35
N ILE A 5 -32.81 11.71 11.90
CA ILE A 5 -31.45 11.26 12.22
C ILE A 5 -31.16 11.31 13.74
N PRO A 6 -31.40 12.42 14.46
CA PRO A 6 -31.17 12.45 15.90
C PRO A 6 -32.10 11.50 16.67
N ILE A 7 -33.32 11.29 16.18
CA ILE A 7 -34.28 10.33 16.76
C ILE A 7 -33.77 8.89 16.60
N ILE A 8 -33.19 8.56 15.45
CA ILE A 8 -32.62 7.23 15.20
C ILE A 8 -31.37 7.00 16.06
N LEU A 9 -30.49 7.99 16.19
CA LEU A 9 -29.31 7.89 17.07
C LEU A 9 -29.69 7.70 18.53
N CYS A 10 -30.64 8.49 19.05
CA CYS A 10 -31.16 8.28 20.40
C CYS A 10 -31.80 6.90 20.59
N LYS A 11 -32.34 6.28 19.53
CA LYS A 11 -32.85 4.90 19.59
C LYS A 11 -31.72 3.87 19.58
N LEU A 12 -30.65 4.10 18.83
CA LEU A 12 -29.49 3.20 18.78
C LEU A 12 -28.68 3.26 20.08
N GLU A 13 -28.55 4.43 20.69
CA GLU A 13 -27.90 4.62 22.01
C GLU A 13 -28.59 3.82 23.13
N ARG A 14 -29.89 3.55 22.99
CA ARG A 14 -30.62 2.69 23.92
C ARG A 14 -30.40 1.19 23.70
N ILE A 15 -29.84 0.79 22.56
CA ILE A 15 -29.64 -0.61 22.17
C ILE A 15 -28.19 -1.04 22.39
N PHE A 16 -27.22 -0.18 22.08
CA PHE A 16 -25.80 -0.49 22.26
C PHE A 16 -25.26 0.00 23.61
N PRO A 17 -24.16 -0.59 24.12
CA PRO A 17 -23.53 -0.13 25.34
C PRO A 17 -23.08 1.33 25.22
N PRO A 18 -23.11 2.14 26.30
CA PRO A 18 -22.63 3.54 26.27
C PRO A 18 -21.17 3.69 25.80
N ALA A 19 -20.35 2.66 25.97
CA ALA A 19 -18.97 2.64 25.49
C ALA A 19 -18.82 2.58 23.97
N PHE A 20 -19.90 2.24 23.25
CA PHE A 20 -19.95 2.21 21.79
C PHE A 20 -20.22 3.61 21.20
N PHE A 21 -20.94 4.46 21.95
CA PHE A 21 -21.28 5.81 21.53
C PHE A 21 -20.22 6.82 21.96
N ASP A 22 -19.15 6.92 21.19
CA ASP A 22 -18.19 8.01 21.28
C ASP A 22 -18.52 9.15 20.28
N SER A 23 -17.70 10.19 20.25
CA SER A 23 -17.91 11.32 19.35
C SER A 23 -17.88 10.94 17.86
N MET A 24 -17.32 9.78 17.50
CA MET A 24 -17.21 9.32 16.11
C MET A 24 -18.56 8.92 15.53
N GLU A 25 -19.48 8.39 16.34
CA GLU A 25 -20.84 8.02 15.91
C GLU A 25 -21.69 9.24 15.52
N HIS A 26 -21.33 10.42 16.03
CA HIS A 26 -21.99 11.68 15.69
C HIS A 26 -21.39 12.36 14.44
N ILE A 27 -20.17 12.00 14.03
CA ILE A 27 -19.50 12.57 12.85
C ILE A 27 -20.32 12.38 11.56
N PRO A 28 -20.92 11.21 11.26
CA PRO A 28 -21.71 11.02 10.04
C PRO A 28 -22.87 12.01 9.87
N ILE A 29 -23.48 12.47 10.97
CA ILE A 29 -24.56 13.47 10.95
C ILE A 29 -24.03 14.80 10.40
N HIS A 30 -22.90 15.25 10.97
CA HIS A 30 -22.27 16.50 10.59
C HIS A 30 -21.64 16.40 9.20
N LEU A 31 -21.06 15.24 8.86
CA LEU A 31 -20.41 15.00 7.58
C LEU A 31 -21.42 14.98 6.42
N ALA A 32 -22.63 14.43 6.62
CA ALA A 32 -23.67 14.46 5.61
C ALA A 32 -24.14 15.90 5.33
N TYR A 33 -24.38 16.68 6.38
CA TYR A 33 -24.76 18.09 6.25
C TYR A 33 -23.62 18.92 5.62
N GLU A 34 -22.39 18.67 6.04
CA GLU A 34 -21.19 19.31 5.53
C GLU A 34 -20.94 18.96 4.05
N ALA A 35 -21.15 17.71 3.64
CA ALA A 35 -21.05 17.29 2.24
C ALA A 35 -22.18 17.89 1.38
N TRP A 36 -23.38 18.04 1.94
CA TRP A 36 -24.50 18.70 1.26
C TRP A 36 -24.23 20.18 1.02
N LEU A 37 -23.74 20.92 2.03
CA LEU A 37 -23.38 22.33 1.88
C LEU A 37 -22.14 22.55 1.02
N GLY A 38 -21.11 21.74 1.21
CA GLY A 38 -19.80 21.94 0.62
C GLY A 38 -19.57 21.24 -0.72
N GLY A 39 -20.52 20.43 -1.18
CA GLY A 39 -20.37 19.61 -2.37
C GLY A 39 -19.34 18.48 -2.20
N PRO A 40 -18.91 17.85 -3.32
CA PRO A 40 -18.02 16.69 -3.27
C PRO A 40 -16.74 16.93 -2.48
N VAL A 41 -16.47 16.05 -1.50
CA VAL A 41 -15.33 16.11 -0.57
C VAL A 41 -13.99 16.31 -1.29
N GLN A 42 -13.84 15.77 -2.50
CA GLN A 42 -12.65 15.90 -3.34
C GLN A 42 -12.23 17.35 -3.64
N TYR A 43 -13.16 18.31 -3.67
CA TYR A 43 -12.86 19.72 -3.95
C TYR A 43 -12.58 20.53 -2.68
N ARG A 44 -12.85 19.96 -1.50
CA ARG A 44 -12.64 20.60 -0.19
C ARG A 44 -11.37 20.13 0.51
N TRP A 45 -10.81 19.01 0.05
CA TRP A 45 -9.53 18.53 0.55
C TRP A 45 -8.42 19.45 0.06
N MET A 46 -7.69 20.07 0.99
CA MET A 46 -6.49 20.83 0.68
C MET A 46 -5.32 19.91 0.27
N TYR A 47 -5.37 18.64 0.65
CA TYR A 47 -4.29 17.69 0.47
C TYR A 47 -3.72 17.59 -0.96
N PRO A 48 -4.54 17.55 -2.05
CA PRO A 48 -4.01 17.54 -3.42
C PRO A 48 -3.26 18.83 -3.77
N PHE A 49 -3.77 19.98 -3.34
CA PHE A 49 -3.15 21.28 -3.57
C PHE A 49 -1.85 21.43 -2.80
N GLU A 50 -1.83 21.03 -1.53
CA GLU A 50 -0.63 21.02 -0.69
C GLU A 50 0.46 20.12 -1.25
N ARG A 51 0.07 18.93 -1.75
CA ARG A 51 1.00 17.99 -2.37
C ARG A 51 1.61 18.58 -3.64
N PHE A 52 0.79 19.17 -4.50
CA PHE A 52 1.24 19.82 -5.73
C PHE A 52 2.20 20.98 -5.43
N MET A 53 1.89 21.81 -4.44
CA MET A 53 2.78 22.88 -3.99
C MET A 53 4.10 22.33 -3.44
N GLY A 54 4.05 21.25 -2.66
CA GLY A 54 5.23 20.58 -2.12
C GLY A 54 6.16 20.05 -3.23
N GLU A 55 5.58 19.43 -4.26
CA GLU A 55 6.33 18.96 -5.42
C GLU A 55 6.91 20.10 -6.26
N SER A 56 6.11 21.14 -6.50
CA SER A 56 6.55 22.34 -7.21
C SER A 56 7.74 22.99 -6.52
N LYS A 57 7.70 23.12 -5.18
CA LYS A 57 8.82 23.61 -4.38
C LYS A 57 10.08 22.76 -4.53
N ARG A 58 9.97 21.43 -4.52
CA ARG A 58 11.11 20.51 -4.71
C ARG A 58 11.67 20.54 -6.13
N SER A 59 10.84 20.93 -7.11
CA SER A 59 11.20 20.97 -8.53
C SER A 59 12.02 22.21 -8.91
N VAL A 60 12.12 23.22 -8.03
CA VAL A 60 12.89 24.44 -8.28
C VAL A 60 14.40 24.14 -8.16
N LYS A 61 15.07 23.96 -9.31
CA LYS A 61 16.53 23.84 -9.40
C LYS A 61 17.22 25.20 -9.51
N ASN A 62 16.59 26.15 -10.21
CA ASN A 62 17.10 27.51 -10.37
C ASN A 62 16.22 28.52 -9.61
N LYS A 63 16.70 29.01 -8.47
CA LYS A 63 15.98 30.00 -7.65
C LYS A 63 15.89 31.39 -8.29
N ALA A 64 16.74 31.72 -9.26
CA ALA A 64 16.65 32.99 -9.99
C ALA A 64 15.51 33.02 -11.02
N ARG A 65 14.98 31.85 -11.40
CA ARG A 65 13.85 31.70 -12.33
C ARG A 65 12.93 30.57 -11.88
N VAL A 66 12.22 30.82 -10.78
CA VAL A 66 11.39 29.82 -10.08
C VAL A 66 10.30 29.24 -10.98
N GLU A 67 9.52 30.11 -11.64
CA GLU A 67 8.42 29.70 -12.51
C GLU A 67 8.90 28.86 -13.69
N GLY A 68 10.00 29.30 -14.33
CA GLY A 68 10.62 28.57 -15.43
C GLY A 68 11.13 27.19 -15.01
N SER A 69 11.70 27.08 -13.80
CA SER A 69 12.15 25.79 -13.26
C SER A 69 10.99 24.84 -12.98
N ILE A 70 9.86 25.34 -12.46
CA ILE A 70 8.66 24.53 -12.21
C ILE A 70 8.06 24.08 -13.54
N CYS A 71 7.90 25.00 -14.49
CA CYS A 71 7.35 24.70 -15.82
C CYS A 71 8.19 23.64 -16.56
N ALA A 72 9.51 23.79 -16.55
CA ALA A 72 10.41 22.82 -17.18
C ALA A 72 10.33 21.43 -16.52
N ALA A 73 10.28 21.37 -15.20
CA ALA A 73 10.13 20.10 -14.47
C ALA A 73 8.78 19.43 -14.74
N TYR A 74 7.70 20.21 -14.76
CA TYR A 74 6.37 19.73 -15.09
C TYR A 74 6.30 19.18 -16.52
N LEU A 75 6.78 19.95 -17.50
CA LEU A 75 6.83 19.54 -18.90
C LEU A 75 7.61 18.23 -19.08
N HIS A 76 8.78 18.13 -18.45
CA HIS A 76 9.59 16.92 -18.48
C HIS A 76 8.83 15.72 -17.90
N ARG A 77 8.17 15.88 -16.75
CA ARG A 77 7.39 14.83 -16.11
C ARG A 77 6.21 14.38 -16.98
N GLU A 78 5.41 15.31 -17.50
CA GLU A 78 4.26 14.98 -18.35
C GLU A 78 4.69 14.32 -19.67
N THR A 79 5.75 14.81 -20.30
CA THR A 79 6.30 14.20 -21.52
C THR A 79 6.78 12.77 -21.25
N THR A 80 7.46 12.57 -20.12
CA THR A 80 7.95 11.25 -19.71
C THR A 80 6.79 10.29 -19.42
N TYR A 81 5.77 10.76 -18.70
CA TYR A 81 4.55 10.02 -18.43
C TYR A 81 3.83 9.64 -19.72
N PHE A 82 3.67 10.58 -20.65
CA PHE A 82 3.07 10.33 -21.96
C PHE A 82 3.87 9.28 -22.75
N CYS A 83 5.20 9.43 -22.86
CA CYS A 83 6.06 8.47 -23.54
C CYS A 83 5.97 7.06 -22.92
N SER A 84 5.79 6.95 -21.60
CA SER A 84 5.66 5.64 -20.93
C SER A 84 4.43 4.84 -21.39
N HIS A 85 3.35 5.50 -21.81
CA HIS A 85 2.16 4.81 -22.36
C HIS A 85 2.44 4.14 -23.70
N TYR A 86 3.32 4.71 -24.52
CA TYR A 86 3.66 4.19 -25.85
C TYR A 86 4.86 3.23 -25.82
N PHE A 87 5.81 3.43 -24.91
CA PHE A 87 7.04 2.65 -24.83
C PHE A 87 7.07 1.76 -23.57
N LYS A 88 6.26 0.70 -23.56
CA LYS A 88 6.12 -0.23 -22.41
C LYS A 88 7.43 -0.86 -21.91
N ASN A 89 8.43 -0.99 -22.78
CA ASN A 89 9.70 -1.66 -22.46
C ASN A 89 10.77 -0.72 -21.89
N PHE A 90 10.54 0.60 -21.92
CA PHE A 90 11.43 1.57 -21.30
C PHE A 90 10.71 2.18 -20.10
N MET A 91 11.19 1.86 -18.89
CA MET A 91 10.74 2.53 -17.66
C MET A 91 11.24 3.98 -17.66
N LEU A 92 10.61 4.83 -18.45
CA LEU A 92 10.96 6.25 -18.57
C LEU A 92 10.46 7.04 -17.36
N SER A 93 9.34 6.61 -16.77
CA SER A 93 8.78 7.23 -15.57
C SER A 93 9.42 6.66 -14.32
N PRO A 94 9.84 7.48 -13.33
CA PRO A 94 10.01 6.99 -11.98
C PRO A 94 8.63 6.50 -11.54
N THR A 95 8.48 5.18 -11.39
CA THR A 95 7.29 4.59 -10.80
C THR A 95 6.99 5.38 -9.54
N HIS A 96 5.88 6.12 -9.51
CA HIS A 96 5.44 6.74 -8.28
C HIS A 96 5.06 5.55 -7.40
N VAL A 97 6.02 5.05 -6.61
CA VAL A 97 5.90 3.86 -5.74
C VAL A 97 4.96 4.22 -4.61
N ARG A 98 3.70 4.45 -4.96
CA ARG A 98 2.60 4.55 -4.02
C ARG A 98 2.15 3.13 -3.78
N ASN A 99 2.93 2.37 -3.00
CA ASN A 99 2.56 1.09 -2.40
C ASN A 99 1.93 0.00 -3.30
N GLU A 100 1.86 0.17 -4.61
CA GLU A 100 1.39 -0.85 -5.54
C GLU A 100 2.61 -1.59 -6.07
N MET A 101 2.87 -2.71 -5.42
CA MET A 101 3.87 -3.70 -5.76
C MET A 101 3.69 -4.14 -7.22
N GLN A 102 4.53 -3.64 -8.11
CA GLN A 102 4.95 -4.44 -9.26
C GLN A 102 6.43 -4.76 -9.09
N TRP A 103 6.73 -5.60 -8.09
CA TRP A 103 8.01 -6.27 -7.98
C TRP A 103 7.99 -7.44 -8.95
N GLN A 104 8.30 -7.18 -10.22
CA GLN A 104 8.88 -8.24 -11.05
C GLN A 104 10.31 -8.43 -10.58
N VAL A 105 10.49 -9.10 -9.44
CA VAL A 105 11.76 -9.75 -9.16
C VAL A 105 11.70 -11.01 -10.01
N GLU A 106 12.47 -11.03 -11.09
CA GLU A 106 12.77 -12.26 -11.84
C GLU A 106 13.11 -13.34 -10.80
N PRO A 107 12.38 -14.47 -10.79
CA PRO A 107 12.61 -15.52 -9.81
C PRO A 107 14.08 -15.91 -9.87
N ARG A 108 14.80 -15.85 -8.75
CA ARG A 108 16.21 -16.26 -8.69
C ARG A 108 16.30 -17.69 -9.23
N GLU A 109 16.94 -17.85 -10.39
CA GLU A 109 17.19 -19.15 -10.99
C GLU A 109 17.96 -20.00 -9.97
N GLY A 110 17.37 -21.14 -9.56
CA GLY A 110 17.96 -22.06 -8.59
C GLY A 110 17.43 -22.00 -7.15
N ALA A 111 16.51 -21.08 -6.80
CA ALA A 111 15.86 -21.10 -5.48
C ALA A 111 14.76 -22.18 -5.41
N LEU A 112 14.67 -22.90 -4.29
CA LEU A 112 13.55 -23.81 -3.98
C LEU A 112 12.22 -23.04 -3.94
N SER A 113 11.13 -23.68 -4.35
CA SER A 113 9.78 -23.10 -4.37
C SER A 113 9.39 -22.36 -3.08
N VAL A 114 9.73 -22.90 -1.91
CA VAL A 114 9.45 -22.31 -0.58
C VAL A 114 10.11 -20.94 -0.40
N PHE A 115 11.25 -20.69 -1.05
CA PHE A 115 12.01 -19.45 -0.94
C PHE A 115 11.74 -18.47 -2.09
N ARG A 116 10.79 -18.76 -2.98
CA ARG A 116 10.41 -17.87 -4.09
C ARG A 116 9.36 -16.83 -3.72
N GLN A 117 8.96 -16.75 -2.46
CA GLN A 117 7.94 -15.80 -2.02
C GLN A 117 8.46 -14.36 -2.09
N SER A 118 7.80 -13.54 -2.89
CA SER A 118 8.07 -12.12 -3.00
C SER A 118 7.55 -11.39 -1.75
N GLY A 119 8.47 -10.96 -0.88
CA GLY A 119 8.16 -10.19 0.32
C GLY A 119 9.00 -8.91 0.41
N ARG A 120 8.43 -7.84 0.96
CA ARG A 120 9.19 -6.65 1.33
C ARG A 120 9.73 -6.86 2.75
N HIS A 121 11.03 -7.10 2.88
CA HIS A 121 11.66 -7.11 4.20
C HIS A 121 11.45 -5.75 4.88
N ALA A 122 10.96 -5.77 6.11
CA ALA A 122 10.72 -4.58 6.92
C ALA A 122 11.55 -4.66 8.20
N GLY A 123 12.24 -3.59 8.54
CA GLY A 123 13.11 -3.51 9.71
C GLY A 123 14.60 -3.62 9.39
N LYS A 124 15.42 -3.54 10.44
CA LYS A 124 16.87 -3.67 10.36
C LYS A 124 17.25 -5.15 10.25
N GLU A 125 18.20 -5.46 9.38
CA GLU A 125 18.78 -6.80 9.30
C GLU A 125 19.38 -7.22 10.64
N PHE A 126 19.09 -8.46 11.05
CA PHE A 126 19.63 -9.07 12.26
C PHE A 126 19.89 -10.56 12.01
N THR A 127 21.00 -11.06 12.54
CA THR A 127 21.39 -12.47 12.46
C THR A 127 20.89 -13.21 13.71
N HIS A 128 20.03 -14.19 13.52
CA HIS A 128 19.50 -15.05 14.60
C HIS A 128 20.00 -16.48 14.42
N TRP A 129 20.51 -17.08 15.50
CA TRP A 129 20.87 -18.49 15.53
C TRP A 129 19.66 -19.29 15.99
N LEU A 130 19.18 -20.21 15.13
CA LEU A 130 18.00 -21.00 15.41
C LEU A 130 18.25 -21.94 16.61
N THR A 131 17.26 -22.02 17.49
CA THR A 131 17.18 -23.08 18.51
C THR A 131 16.82 -24.42 17.87
N ASP A 132 17.07 -25.54 18.56
CA ASP A 132 16.75 -26.88 18.04
C ASP A 132 15.27 -27.04 17.67
N ALA A 133 14.37 -26.44 18.46
CA ALA A 133 12.94 -26.45 18.18
C ALA A 133 12.59 -25.66 16.92
N GLU A 134 13.19 -24.48 16.73
CA GLU A 134 13.00 -23.66 15.53
C GLU A 134 13.60 -24.33 14.30
N PHE A 135 14.77 -24.96 14.44
CA PHE A 135 15.41 -25.73 13.37
C PHE A 135 14.54 -26.90 12.93
N ASN A 136 14.02 -27.69 13.87
CA ASN A 136 13.11 -28.80 13.57
C ASN A 136 11.82 -28.31 12.90
N SER A 137 11.27 -27.20 13.38
CA SER A 137 10.08 -26.57 12.78
C SER A 137 10.34 -26.12 11.34
N ALA A 138 11.45 -25.43 11.10
CA ALA A 138 11.86 -24.99 9.76
C ALA A 138 12.10 -26.17 8.82
N HIS A 139 12.73 -27.24 9.32
CA HIS A 139 12.98 -28.46 8.56
C HIS A 139 11.66 -29.11 8.11
N VAL A 140 10.73 -29.33 9.03
CA VAL A 140 9.39 -29.88 8.72
C VAL A 140 8.63 -28.98 7.75
N HIS A 141 8.74 -27.65 7.91
CA HIS A 141 8.11 -26.70 7.01
C HIS A 141 8.62 -26.85 5.56
N VAL A 142 9.94 -27.03 5.36
CA VAL A 142 10.50 -27.28 4.03
C VAL A 142 9.99 -28.61 3.46
N LEU A 143 9.99 -29.69 4.25
CA LEU A 143 9.52 -31.00 3.79
C LEU A 143 8.07 -30.99 3.30
N ILE A 144 7.18 -30.26 3.98
CA ILE A 144 5.75 -30.20 3.65
C ILE A 144 5.49 -29.27 2.45
N ASN A 145 6.16 -28.12 2.40
CA ASN A 145 5.82 -27.04 1.48
C ASN A 145 6.69 -27.00 0.21
N CYS A 146 7.81 -27.72 0.17
CA CYS A 146 8.69 -27.74 -1.00
C CYS A 146 8.23 -28.79 -2.02
N SER A 147 7.75 -28.32 -3.17
CA SER A 147 7.30 -29.20 -4.27
C SER A 147 8.38 -30.16 -4.76
N GLU A 148 9.63 -29.73 -4.72
CA GLU A 148 10.80 -30.46 -5.21
C GLU A 148 11.18 -31.63 -4.29
N VAL A 149 10.77 -31.59 -3.02
CA VAL A 149 11.08 -32.63 -2.02
C VAL A 149 10.00 -33.71 -1.96
N LYS A 150 8.76 -33.39 -2.38
CA LYS A 150 7.62 -34.33 -2.36
C LYS A 150 7.91 -35.71 -2.98
N PRO A 151 8.56 -35.84 -4.15
CA PRO A 151 8.82 -37.14 -4.75
C PRO A 151 9.67 -38.07 -3.88
N TYR A 152 10.59 -37.50 -3.09
CA TYR A 152 11.46 -38.27 -2.20
C TYR A 152 10.71 -38.77 -0.96
N LEU A 153 9.74 -37.99 -0.45
CA LEU A 153 8.90 -38.41 0.67
C LEU A 153 7.98 -39.56 0.27
N GLU A 154 7.36 -39.47 -0.91
CA GLU A 154 6.50 -40.54 -1.43
C GLU A 154 7.28 -41.84 -1.64
N TYR A 155 8.51 -41.77 -2.15
CA TYR A 155 9.37 -42.95 -2.30
C TYR A 155 9.70 -43.63 -0.97
N VAL A 156 9.99 -42.84 0.08
CA VAL A 156 10.31 -43.37 1.41
C VAL A 156 9.07 -43.97 2.10
N ILE A 157 7.89 -43.37 1.93
CA ILE A 157 6.64 -43.87 2.51
C ILE A 157 6.18 -45.16 1.82
N ILE A 158 6.45 -45.34 0.53
CA ILE A 158 6.12 -46.57 -0.22
C ILE A 158 7.09 -47.73 0.10
N HIS A 159 8.23 -47.45 0.72
CA HIS A 159 9.26 -48.45 1.04
C HIS A 159 9.47 -48.66 2.56
N LEU A 160 8.52 -48.20 3.36
CA LEU A 160 8.31 -48.54 4.77
C LEU A 160 7.06 -49.42 4.91
#